data_AF-A0A925A4W2-F1
#
_entry.id   AF-A0A925A4W2-F1
#
_cell.length_a   1.000
_cell.length_b   1.000
_cell.length_c   1.000
_cell.angle_alpha   90.00
_cell.angle_beta   90.00
_cell.angle_gamma   90.00
#
_symmetry.space_group_name_H-M   'P 1'
#
loop_
_entity.id
_entity.type
_entity.pdbx_description
1 polymer ?
#
loop_
_entity_poly.entity_id
_entity_poly.type
_entity_poly.pdbx_seq_one_letter_code
_entity_poly.pdbx_strand_id
1 'polypeptide(L)'
;MLSTAADLPASPDLLAAEAVTTVRRWLVESADVASDRSAGRLAELLRDPRGLAFIIGLLDRVVRPEDLRVAGRNCEQLSRAIPASLPWYLRAAIQLAGGFAPLFPWPIVPLTRWVLRGIVSHLMLDASPRQLDRSIRARRRPGIRLNLSMLGEAVLGDDQADRQLAGTRELLQRDDVDCVSLSVSAVTSQLSMWS
;
A
#
# COMPACT_ATOMS: atom_id res chain seq x y z
N MET A 1 -35.07 -41.27 6.62
CA MET A 1 -35.81 -40.44 5.66
C MET A 1 -34.91 -39.27 5.28
N LEU A 2 -34.23 -39.39 4.14
CA LEU A 2 -33.39 -38.36 3.52
C LEU A 2 -34.21 -37.74 2.40
N SER A 3 -34.69 -36.52 2.60
CA SER A 3 -35.19 -35.57 1.59
C SER A 3 -35.42 -34.26 2.36
N THR A 4 -34.82 -33.13 1.99
CA THR A 4 -35.25 -32.36 0.83
C THR A 4 -34.08 -31.59 0.20
N ALA A 5 -33.98 -31.75 -1.12
CA ALA A 5 -33.40 -30.86 -2.14
C ALA A 5 -32.49 -29.72 -1.63
N ALA A 6 -31.18 -29.81 -1.85
CA ALA A 6 -30.59 -29.28 -3.09
C ALA A 6 -31.02 -27.82 -3.31
N ASP A 7 -30.32 -26.95 -2.60
CA ASP A 7 -30.12 -25.53 -2.83
C ASP A 7 -29.93 -25.30 -4.35
N LEU A 8 -30.99 -24.92 -5.05
CA LEU A 8 -30.92 -24.54 -6.46
C LEU A 8 -30.01 -23.31 -6.55
N PRO A 9 -29.06 -23.23 -7.49
CA PRO A 9 -28.25 -22.03 -7.64
C PRO A 9 -29.20 -20.86 -7.90
N ALA A 10 -29.28 -19.92 -6.95
CA ALA A 10 -30.04 -18.70 -7.12
C ALA A 10 -29.71 -18.11 -8.50
N SER A 11 -30.75 -17.82 -9.30
CA SER A 11 -30.55 -17.33 -10.66
C SER A 11 -29.57 -16.14 -10.63
N PRO A 12 -28.64 -16.03 -11.59
CA PRO A 12 -27.62 -14.98 -11.58
C PRO A 12 -28.21 -13.57 -11.38
N ASP A 13 -29.40 -13.33 -11.92
CA ASP A 13 -30.14 -12.07 -11.77
C ASP A 13 -30.60 -11.80 -10.33
N LEU A 14 -31.01 -12.85 -9.60
CA LEU A 14 -31.39 -12.74 -8.19
C LEU A 14 -30.17 -12.44 -7.32
N LEU A 15 -29.05 -13.13 -7.55
CA LEU A 15 -27.78 -12.85 -6.86
C LEU A 15 -27.26 -11.45 -7.18
N ALA A 16 -27.38 -11.00 -8.42
CA ALA A 16 -27.02 -9.64 -8.82
C ALA A 16 -27.89 -8.60 -8.10
N ALA A 17 -29.21 -8.82 -8.04
CA ALA A 17 -30.13 -7.92 -7.33
C ALA A 17 -29.83 -7.86 -5.82
N GLU A 18 -29.52 -9.00 -5.20
CA GLU A 18 -29.16 -9.08 -3.77
C GLU A 18 -27.81 -8.39 -3.49
N ALA A 19 -26.81 -8.59 -4.36
CA ALA A 19 -25.52 -7.91 -4.27
C ALA A 19 -25.69 -6.39 -4.39
N VAL A 20 -26.47 -5.91 -5.36
CA VAL A 20 -26.78 -4.47 -5.51
C VAL A 20 -27.46 -3.91 -4.27
N THR A 21 -28.43 -4.65 -3.71
CA THR A 21 -29.15 -4.25 -2.49
C THR A 21 -28.19 -4.14 -1.30
N THR A 22 -27.30 -5.13 -1.16
CA THR A 22 -26.28 -5.15 -0.09
C THR A 22 -25.30 -3.99 -0.23
N VAL A 23 -24.80 -3.72 -1.43
CA VAL A 23 -23.87 -2.60 -1.68
C VAL A 23 -24.55 -1.26 -1.42
N ARG A 24 -25.81 -1.08 -1.85
CA ARG A 24 -26.56 0.15 -1.55
C ARG A 24 -26.71 0.38 -0.05
N ARG A 25 -27.02 -0.67 0.72
CA ARG A 25 -27.07 -0.58 2.18
C ARG A 25 -25.74 -0.13 2.76
N TRP A 26 -24.63 -0.77 2.35
CA TRP A 26 -23.29 -0.38 2.83
C TRP A 26 -22.92 1.06 2.47
N LEU A 27 -23.28 1.54 1.28
CA LEU A 27 -23.03 2.93 0.88
C LEU A 27 -23.81 3.93 1.75
N VAL A 28 -25.04 3.59 2.13
CA VAL A 28 -25.84 4.43 3.05
C VAL A 28 -25.24 4.39 4.46
N GLU A 29 -24.92 3.20 4.97
CA GLU A 29 -24.36 3.04 6.32
C GLU A 29 -22.97 3.67 6.48
N SER A 30 -22.19 3.74 5.40
CA SER A 30 -20.84 4.33 5.41
C SER A 30 -20.79 5.81 5.03
N ALA A 31 -21.94 6.43 4.68
CA ALA A 31 -21.99 7.80 4.20
C ALA A 31 -21.42 8.83 5.20
N ASP A 32 -21.60 8.58 6.50
CA ASP A 32 -21.14 9.47 7.57
C ASP A 32 -19.68 9.21 8.00
N VAL A 33 -19.01 8.22 7.40
CA VAL A 33 -17.59 7.93 7.68
C VAL A 33 -16.72 8.91 6.92
N ALA A 34 -16.19 9.90 7.63
CA ALA A 34 -15.32 10.91 7.04
C ALA A 34 -14.06 10.29 6.42
N SER A 35 -13.86 10.51 5.11
CA SER A 35 -12.60 10.19 4.45
C SER A 35 -11.50 11.10 4.98
N ASP A 36 -10.30 10.55 5.18
CA ASP A 36 -9.12 11.38 5.49
C ASP A 36 -8.91 12.42 4.38
N ARG A 37 -8.57 13.66 4.75
CA ARG A 37 -8.26 14.74 3.79
C ARG A 37 -7.13 14.34 2.86
N SER A 38 -6.19 13.51 3.33
CA SER A 38 -5.12 12.96 2.51
C SER A 38 -5.67 12.07 1.38
N ALA A 39 -6.64 11.19 1.71
CA ALA A 39 -7.30 10.30 0.78
C ALA A 39 -8.15 11.07 -0.25
N GLY A 40 -8.87 12.12 0.18
CA GLY A 40 -9.62 12.99 -0.73
C GLY A 40 -8.72 13.67 -1.76
N ARG A 41 -7.56 14.20 -1.34
CA ARG A 41 -6.57 14.81 -2.25
C ARG A 41 -5.96 13.81 -3.21
N LEU A 42 -5.66 12.59 -2.73
CA LEU A 42 -5.17 11.52 -3.59
C LEU A 42 -6.22 11.14 -4.63
N ALA A 43 -7.50 11.03 -4.25
CA ALA A 43 -8.59 10.75 -5.17
C ALA A 43 -8.75 11.84 -6.24
N GLU A 44 -8.63 13.11 -5.85
CA GLU A 44 -8.65 14.25 -6.78
C GLU A 44 -7.48 14.22 -7.76
N LEU A 45 -6.27 13.89 -7.27
CA LEU A 45 -5.09 13.69 -8.10
C LEU A 45 -5.25 12.50 -9.06
N LEU A 46 -5.83 11.39 -8.61
CA LEU A 46 -6.05 10.20 -9.44
C LEU A 46 -7.11 10.41 -10.53
N ARG A 47 -8.04 11.35 -10.36
CA ARG A 47 -9.00 11.75 -11.40
C ARG A 47 -8.36 12.57 -12.52
N ASP A 48 -7.20 13.18 -12.27
CA ASP A 48 -6.45 13.91 -13.29
C ASP A 48 -5.76 12.92 -14.24
N PRO A 49 -5.95 13.04 -15.57
CA PRO A 49 -5.27 12.20 -16.56
C PRO A 49 -3.75 12.15 -16.40
N ARG A 50 -3.15 13.24 -15.89
CA ARG A 50 -1.70 13.34 -15.64
C ARG A 50 -1.31 12.99 -14.21
N GLY A 51 -2.27 12.95 -13.28
CA GLY A 51 -2.01 12.78 -11.86
C GLY A 51 -1.58 11.37 -11.48
N LEU A 52 -2.22 10.34 -12.06
CA LEU A 52 -1.78 8.96 -11.88
C LEU A 52 -0.34 8.75 -12.38
N ALA A 53 -0.03 9.23 -13.59
CA ALA A 53 1.31 9.14 -14.18
C ALA A 53 2.35 9.89 -13.33
N PHE A 54 1.98 11.03 -12.75
CA PHE A 54 2.82 11.79 -11.83
C PHE A 54 3.13 11.01 -10.54
N ILE A 55 2.13 10.40 -9.90
CA ILE A 55 2.34 9.61 -8.68
C ILE A 55 3.24 8.41 -8.95
N ILE A 56 2.97 7.66 -10.03
CA ILE A 56 3.79 6.51 -10.42
C ILE A 56 5.23 6.98 -10.69
N GLY A 57 5.40 8.07 -11.44
CA GLY A 57 6.72 8.67 -11.69
C GLY A 57 7.45 9.10 -10.42
N LEU A 58 6.74 9.68 -9.44
CA LEU A 58 7.31 10.05 -8.15
C LEU A 58 7.83 8.84 -7.39
N LEU A 59 7.01 7.78 -7.29
CA LEU A 59 7.36 6.56 -6.58
C LEU A 59 8.52 5.83 -7.26
N ASP A 60 8.41 5.58 -8.57
CA ASP A 60 9.39 4.78 -9.30
C ASP A 60 10.71 5.50 -9.55
N ARG A 61 10.68 6.82 -9.75
CA ARG A 61 11.88 7.57 -10.17
C ARG A 61 12.53 8.39 -9.06
N VAL A 62 11.84 8.67 -7.95
CA VAL A 62 12.39 9.49 -6.85
C VAL A 62 12.50 8.69 -5.55
N VAL A 63 11.46 7.93 -5.20
CA VAL A 63 11.46 7.13 -3.97
C VAL A 63 12.27 5.86 -4.11
N ARG A 64 12.03 5.08 -5.17
CA ARG A 64 12.62 3.76 -5.40
C ARG A 64 14.14 3.75 -5.61
N PRO A 65 14.77 4.69 -6.37
CA PRO A 65 16.20 4.57 -6.69
C PRO A 65 17.08 4.73 -5.46
N GLU A 66 18.08 3.88 -5.26
CA GLU A 66 18.98 4.02 -4.10
C GLU A 66 19.96 5.20 -4.26
N ASP A 67 20.38 5.49 -5.49
CA ASP A 67 21.27 6.61 -5.81
C ASP A 67 20.55 7.96 -5.70
N LEU A 68 21.00 8.78 -4.74
CA LEU A 68 20.47 10.12 -4.47
C LEU A 68 20.64 11.07 -5.66
N ARG A 69 21.71 10.95 -6.46
CA ARG A 69 21.94 11.79 -7.64
C ARG A 69 20.95 11.47 -8.75
N VAL A 70 20.66 10.19 -8.97
CA VAL A 70 19.65 9.73 -9.93
C VAL A 70 18.27 10.20 -9.47
N ALA A 71 17.92 9.98 -8.21
CA ALA A 71 16.66 10.44 -7.63
C ALA A 71 16.52 11.97 -7.72
N GLY A 72 17.60 12.73 -7.51
CA GLY A 72 17.58 14.18 -7.58
C GLY A 72 17.34 14.73 -8.99
N ARG A 73 18.00 14.14 -10.01
CA ARG A 73 17.74 14.46 -11.42
C ARG A 73 16.31 14.09 -11.84
N ASN A 74 15.82 12.95 -11.38
CA ASN A 74 14.45 12.53 -11.66
C ASN A 74 13.41 13.43 -10.98
N CYS A 75 13.71 13.92 -9.77
CA CYS A 75 12.87 14.88 -9.06
C CYS A 75 12.75 16.21 -9.83
N GLU A 76 13.86 16.68 -10.40
CA GLU A 76 13.89 17.85 -11.27
C GLU A 76 13.02 17.66 -12.52
N GLN A 77 13.20 16.55 -13.24
CA GLN A 77 12.39 16.25 -14.42
C GLN A 77 10.90 16.13 -14.08
N LEU A 78 10.57 15.50 -12.96
CA LEU A 78 9.20 15.32 -12.51
C LEU A 78 8.55 16.64 -12.10
N SER A 79 9.32 17.58 -11.53
CA SER A 79 8.83 18.91 -11.15
C SER A 79 8.35 19.74 -12.35
N ARG A 80 8.79 19.42 -13.57
CA ARG A 80 8.30 20.06 -14.81
C ARG A 80 6.94 19.55 -15.26
N ALA A 81 6.50 18.38 -14.76
CA ALA A 81 5.28 17.69 -15.17
C ALA A 81 4.21 17.66 -14.06
N ILE A 82 4.21 18.66 -13.17
CA ILE A 82 3.29 18.71 -12.01
C ILE A 82 1.83 18.91 -12.48
N PRO A 83 0.90 18.03 -12.07
CA PRO A 83 -0.53 18.14 -12.35
C PRO A 83 -1.16 19.41 -11.77
N ALA A 84 -2.13 19.99 -12.48
CA ALA A 84 -2.83 21.20 -12.03
C ALA A 84 -3.79 20.93 -10.87
N SER A 85 -4.26 19.68 -10.73
CA SER A 85 -5.08 19.18 -9.61
C SER A 85 -4.39 19.29 -8.24
N LEU A 86 -3.07 19.44 -8.20
CA LEU A 86 -2.36 19.64 -6.94
C LEU A 86 -2.58 21.06 -6.39
N PRO A 87 -2.84 21.20 -5.08
CA PRO A 87 -2.85 22.48 -4.40
C PRO A 87 -1.58 23.29 -4.68
N TRP A 88 -1.72 24.60 -4.89
CA TRP A 88 -0.63 25.48 -5.31
C TRP A 88 0.59 25.43 -4.38
N TYR A 89 0.38 25.25 -3.07
CA TYR A 89 1.45 25.14 -2.08
C TYR A 89 2.27 23.84 -2.24
N LEU A 90 1.62 22.72 -2.60
CA LEU A 90 2.32 21.48 -2.93
C LEU A 90 3.09 21.60 -4.23
N ARG A 91 2.49 22.25 -5.24
CA ARG A 91 3.18 22.53 -6.51
C ARG A 91 4.44 23.36 -6.27
N ALA A 92 4.35 24.41 -5.45
CA ALA A 92 5.50 25.22 -5.07
C ALA A 92 6.57 24.40 -4.34
N ALA A 93 6.18 23.57 -3.37
CA ALA A 93 7.11 22.70 -2.65
C ALA A 93 7.84 21.71 -3.57
N ILE A 94 7.11 21.08 -4.50
CA ILE A 94 7.68 20.14 -5.48
C ILE A 94 8.59 20.87 -6.47
N GLN A 95 8.23 22.08 -6.90
CA GLN A 95 9.10 22.89 -7.77
C GLN A 95 10.40 23.28 -7.08
N LEU A 96 10.34 23.70 -5.81
CA LEU A 96 11.53 24.00 -5.03
C LEU A 96 12.38 22.74 -4.84
N ALA A 97 11.76 21.63 -4.44
CA ALA A 97 12.46 20.36 -4.30
C ALA A 97 13.13 19.95 -5.62
N GLY A 98 12.41 19.97 -6.75
CA GLY A 98 12.94 19.62 -8.06
C GLY A 98 14.06 20.55 -8.53
N GLY A 99 13.94 21.86 -8.32
CA GLY A 99 14.97 22.83 -8.70
C GLY A 99 16.28 22.67 -7.92
N PHE A 100 16.20 22.36 -6.63
CA PHE A 100 17.39 22.19 -5.79
C PHE A 100 17.92 20.74 -5.76
N ALA A 101 17.11 19.74 -6.09
CA ALA A 101 17.47 18.32 -5.96
C ALA A 101 18.70 17.88 -6.77
N PRO A 102 18.99 18.40 -7.99
CA PRO A 102 20.23 18.07 -8.68
C PRO A 102 21.48 18.67 -8.02
N LEU A 103 21.33 19.82 -7.35
CA LEU A 103 22.43 20.56 -6.73
C LEU A 103 22.73 20.04 -5.33
N PHE A 104 21.69 19.75 -4.57
CA PHE A 104 21.76 19.23 -3.20
C PHE A 104 20.91 17.95 -3.06
N PRO A 105 21.27 16.84 -3.74
CA PRO A 105 20.51 15.59 -3.65
C PRO A 105 20.56 14.99 -2.25
N TRP A 106 21.68 15.18 -1.54
CA TRP A 106 21.92 14.61 -0.21
C TRP A 106 20.89 15.05 0.85
N PRO A 107 20.50 16.33 0.97
CA PRO A 107 19.42 16.71 1.89
C PRO A 107 18.01 16.55 1.29
N ILE A 108 17.84 16.82 -0.01
CA ILE A 108 16.48 16.97 -0.59
C ILE A 108 15.79 15.64 -0.81
N VAL A 109 16.53 14.64 -1.31
CA VAL A 109 15.94 13.32 -1.60
C VAL A 109 15.51 12.62 -0.30
N PRO A 110 16.33 12.57 0.77
CA PRO A 110 15.89 12.00 2.05
C PRO A 110 14.72 12.75 2.67
N LEU A 111 14.70 14.09 2.60
CA LEU A 111 13.57 14.88 3.09
C LEU A 111 12.28 14.54 2.34
N THR A 112 12.34 14.47 1.02
CA THR A 112 11.19 14.10 0.17
C THR A 112 10.68 12.70 0.52
N ARG A 113 11.59 11.74 0.71
CA ARG A 113 11.25 10.38 1.15
C ARG A 113 10.64 10.35 2.54
N TRP A 114 11.15 11.16 3.46
CA TRP A 114 10.64 11.25 4.83
C TRP A 114 9.21 11.77 4.85
N VAL A 115 8.92 12.84 4.10
CA VAL A 115 7.55 13.38 3.97
C VAL A 115 6.60 12.33 3.37
N LEU A 116 7.00 11.67 2.29
CA LEU A 116 6.20 10.61 1.66
C LEU A 116 5.97 9.44 2.62
N ARG A 117 6.99 9.03 3.37
CA ARG A 117 6.88 7.99 4.39
C ARG A 117 5.91 8.39 5.50
N GLY A 118 5.91 9.64 5.94
CA GLY A 118 4.95 10.14 6.94
C GLY A 118 3.49 10.12 6.44
N ILE A 119 3.27 10.28 5.14
CA ILE A 119 1.93 10.14 4.54
C ILE A 119 1.49 8.67 4.56
N VAL A 120 2.36 7.72 4.23
CA VAL A 120 1.98 6.29 4.16
C VAL A 120 2.17 5.51 5.46
N SER A 121 2.82 6.09 6.47
CA SER A 121 3.15 5.39 7.72
C SER A 121 1.94 4.95 8.52
N HIS A 122 0.76 5.56 8.31
CA HIS A 122 -0.47 5.10 8.96
C HIS A 122 -1.05 3.82 8.30
N LEU A 123 -0.64 3.53 7.05
CA LEU A 123 -1.01 2.33 6.30
C LEU A 123 -0.03 1.17 6.52
N MET A 124 1.23 1.47 6.80
CA MET A 124 2.27 0.46 7.04
C MET A 124 2.50 0.23 8.53
N LEU A 125 2.45 -1.04 8.95
CA LEU A 125 2.85 -1.45 10.29
C LEU A 125 4.37 -1.61 10.31
N ASP A 126 5.04 -0.88 11.19
CA ASP A 126 6.47 -1.06 11.40
C ASP A 126 6.73 -2.45 12.02
N ALA A 127 7.60 -3.22 11.37
CA ALA A 127 7.90 -4.60 11.75
C ALA A 127 8.73 -4.72 13.05
N SER A 128 9.23 -3.60 13.60
CA SER A 128 9.95 -3.64 14.88
C SER A 128 9.04 -4.16 16.00
N PRO A 129 9.49 -5.12 16.84
CA PRO A 129 8.63 -5.81 17.80
C PRO A 129 7.81 -4.86 18.68
N ARG A 130 8.43 -3.77 19.17
CA ARG A 130 7.75 -2.78 20.02
C ARG A 130 6.63 -2.02 19.31
N GLN A 131 6.78 -1.73 18.02
CA GLN A 131 5.76 -1.02 17.24
C GLN A 131 4.67 -1.97 16.74
N LEU A 132 5.05 -3.20 16.40
CA LEU A 132 4.12 -4.27 16.05
C LEU A 132 3.18 -4.57 17.23
N ASP A 133 3.72 -4.77 18.44
CA ASP A 133 2.92 -5.02 19.65
C ASP A 133 1.94 -3.88 19.96
N ARG A 134 2.38 -2.63 19.77
CA ARG A 134 1.54 -1.46 19.98
C ARG A 134 0.40 -1.43 18.98
N SER A 135 0.69 -1.73 17.72
CA SER A 135 -0.28 -1.63 16.64
C SER A 135 -1.28 -2.78 16.66
N ILE A 136 -0.83 -4.01 16.95
CA ILE A 136 -1.71 -5.17 17.18
C ILE A 136 -2.67 -4.85 18.33
N ARG A 137 -2.16 -4.40 19.48
CA ARG A 137 -3.02 -4.03 20.62
C ARG A 137 -3.99 -2.89 20.31
N ALA A 138 -3.57 -1.87 19.57
CA ALA A 138 -4.44 -0.75 19.20
C ALA A 138 -5.57 -1.15 18.25
N ARG A 139 -5.35 -2.15 17.39
CA ARG A 139 -6.31 -2.59 16.37
C ARG A 139 -7.11 -3.83 16.77
N ARG A 140 -6.66 -4.60 17.76
CA ARG A 140 -7.38 -5.75 18.30
C ARG A 140 -8.64 -5.28 19.01
N ARG A 141 -9.80 -5.53 18.39
CA ARG A 141 -11.13 -5.24 18.93
C ARG A 141 -12.01 -6.48 18.75
N PRO A 142 -13.04 -6.68 19.59
CA PRO A 142 -14.01 -7.75 19.39
C PRO A 142 -14.57 -7.71 17.96
N GLY A 143 -14.48 -8.83 17.23
CA GLY A 143 -14.94 -8.95 15.85
C GLY A 143 -13.93 -8.55 14.76
N ILE A 144 -12.74 -8.06 15.10
CA ILE A 144 -11.67 -7.74 14.13
C ILE A 144 -10.52 -8.74 14.30
N ARG A 145 -10.28 -9.56 13.26
CA ARG A 145 -9.10 -10.44 13.15
C ARG A 145 -8.04 -9.80 12.30
N LEU A 146 -6.79 -9.82 12.76
CA LEU A 146 -5.68 -9.21 12.03
C LEU A 146 -5.03 -10.25 11.10
N ASN A 147 -4.91 -9.89 9.83
CA ASN A 147 -4.12 -10.63 8.84
C ASN A 147 -2.83 -9.85 8.58
N LEU A 148 -1.69 -10.46 8.94
CA LEU A 148 -0.38 -9.85 8.78
C LEU A 148 0.32 -10.43 7.55
N SER A 149 1.00 -9.57 6.78
CA SER A 149 1.91 -10.00 5.73
C SER A 149 3.24 -9.29 5.89
N MET A 150 4.33 -10.02 5.75
CA MET A 150 5.67 -9.43 5.79
C MET A 150 5.97 -8.74 4.46
N LEU A 151 6.22 -7.43 4.51
CA LEU A 151 6.74 -6.67 3.39
C LEU A 151 8.26 -6.87 3.33
N GLY A 152 8.72 -7.66 2.36
CA GLY A 152 10.14 -7.88 2.06
C GLY A 152 10.48 -7.49 0.63
N GLU A 153 11.75 -7.19 0.36
CA GLU A 153 12.26 -7.04 -1.00
C GLU A 153 12.10 -8.35 -1.79
N ALA A 154 12.05 -8.24 -3.12
CA ALA A 154 11.94 -9.41 -3.99
C ALA A 154 13.05 -10.42 -3.66
N VAL A 155 12.68 -11.68 -3.47
CA VAL A 155 13.63 -12.77 -3.21
C VAL A 155 14.45 -13.01 -4.48
N LEU A 156 15.69 -12.54 -4.47
CA LEU A 156 16.64 -12.70 -5.57
C LEU A 156 17.52 -13.95 -5.41
N GLY A 157 17.35 -14.72 -4.33
CA GLY A 157 18.11 -15.94 -4.04
C GLY A 157 17.64 -16.68 -2.79
N ASP A 158 18.15 -17.90 -2.59
CA ASP A 158 17.71 -18.82 -1.55
C ASP A 158 17.90 -18.28 -0.12
N ASP A 159 19.00 -17.58 0.15
CA ASP A 159 19.25 -16.95 1.46
C ASP A 159 18.15 -15.96 1.86
N GLN A 160 17.59 -15.23 0.89
CA GLN A 160 16.53 -14.26 1.15
C GLN A 160 15.18 -14.96 1.32
N ALA A 161 14.96 -16.07 0.61
CA ALA A 161 13.79 -16.94 0.79
C ALA A 161 13.74 -17.51 2.20
N ASP A 162 14.88 -18.03 2.68
CA ASP A 162 15.02 -18.61 4.01
C ASP A 162 14.78 -17.58 5.11
N ARG A 163 15.30 -16.35 4.94
CA ARG A 163 15.02 -15.24 5.86
C ARG A 163 13.53 -14.89 5.91
N GLN A 164 12.86 -14.84 4.75
CA GLN A 164 11.44 -14.54 4.68
C GLN A 164 10.60 -15.65 5.33
N LEU A 165 10.97 -16.92 5.12
CA LEU A 165 10.34 -18.07 5.77
C LEU A 165 10.53 -18.02 7.30
N ALA A 166 11.76 -17.75 7.76
CA ALA A 166 12.08 -17.66 9.18
C ALA A 166 11.29 -16.53 9.87
N GLY A 167 11.22 -15.35 9.26
CA GLY A 167 10.41 -14.25 9.78
C GLY A 167 8.91 -14.60 9.82
N THR A 168 8.39 -15.22 8.77
CA THR A 168 6.98 -15.66 8.73
C THR A 168 6.69 -16.67 9.84
N ARG A 169 7.61 -17.59 10.09
CA ARG A 169 7.52 -18.55 11.20
C ARG A 169 7.52 -17.86 12.57
N GLU A 170 8.36 -16.85 12.76
CA GLU A 170 8.39 -16.05 13.99
C GLU A 170 7.03 -15.37 14.23
N LEU A 171 6.42 -14.78 13.20
CA LEU A 171 5.07 -14.18 13.33
C LEU A 171 4.00 -15.22 13.66
N LEU A 172 4.05 -16.40 13.05
CA LEU A 172 3.10 -17.49 13.31
C LEU A 172 3.22 -18.06 14.73
N GLN A 173 4.39 -17.99 15.35
CA GLN A 173 4.62 -18.48 16.70
C GLN A 173 4.12 -17.52 17.79
N ARG A 174 3.63 -16.33 17.42
CA ARG A 174 3.15 -15.34 18.38
C ARG A 174 1.68 -15.57 18.73
N ASP A 175 1.37 -15.55 20.03
CA ASP A 175 0.00 -15.71 20.55
C ASP A 175 -0.94 -14.53 20.24
N ASP A 176 -0.40 -13.41 19.76
CA ASP A 176 -1.15 -12.19 19.45
C ASP A 176 -1.47 -12.03 17.94
N VAL A 177 -1.13 -13.02 17.11
CA VAL A 177 -1.37 -13.02 15.67
C VAL A 177 -2.43 -14.06 15.30
N ASP A 178 -3.56 -13.60 14.73
CA ASP A 178 -4.66 -14.49 14.35
C ASP A 178 -4.42 -15.20 13.00
N CYS A 179 -3.72 -14.54 12.07
CA CYS A 179 -3.52 -15.02 10.70
C CYS A 179 -2.31 -14.34 10.04
N VAL A 180 -1.55 -15.11 9.23
CA VAL A 180 -0.42 -14.61 8.42
C VAL A 180 -0.64 -14.98 6.96
N SER A 181 -0.45 -14.02 6.06
CA SER A 181 -0.47 -14.23 4.60
C SER A 181 0.95 -14.17 4.02
N LEU A 182 1.26 -15.17 3.21
CA LEU A 182 2.56 -15.33 2.55
C LEU A 182 2.35 -15.52 1.04
N SER A 183 3.11 -14.79 0.23
CA SER A 183 3.17 -15.07 -1.21
C SER A 183 4.19 -16.19 -1.47
N VAL A 184 3.82 -17.19 -2.25
CA VAL A 184 4.73 -18.27 -2.66
C VAL A 184 5.93 -17.71 -3.41
N SER A 185 5.72 -16.68 -4.23
CA SER A 185 6.80 -15.98 -4.95
C SER A 185 7.75 -15.17 -4.08
N ALA A 186 7.42 -14.98 -2.80
CA ALA A 186 8.28 -14.33 -1.84
C ALA A 186 9.10 -15.33 -1.03
N VAL A 187 9.01 -16.64 -1.28
CA VAL A 187 9.69 -17.70 -0.51
C VAL A 187 10.30 -18.77 -1.41
N THR A 188 10.23 -18.59 -2.72
CA THR A 188 10.95 -19.45 -3.67
C THR A 188 11.77 -18.58 -4.61
N SER A 189 13.03 -18.94 -4.82
CA SER A 189 13.92 -18.27 -5.78
C SER A 189 13.65 -18.72 -7.22
N GLN A 190 12.96 -19.86 -7.39
CA GLN A 190 12.68 -20.49 -8.69
C GLN A 190 11.21 -20.94 -8.78
N LEU A 191 10.30 -20.02 -9.11
CA LEU A 191 8.96 -20.38 -9.60
C LEU A 191 9.05 -20.79 -11.07
N SER A 192 9.49 -22.02 -11.28
CA SER A 192 9.25 -22.71 -12.53
C SER A 192 7.78 -23.16 -12.54
N MET A 193 6.94 -22.57 -13.41
CA MET A 193 5.55 -23.04 -13.59
C MET A 193 5.46 -24.35 -14.37
N TRP A 194 6.59 -24.87 -14.89
CA TRP A 194 6.64 -26.01 -15.82
C TRP A 194 7.71 -27.06 -15.48
N SER A 195 8.19 -27.12 -14.24
CA SER A 195 9.08 -28.21 -13.76
C SER A 195 8.31 -29.19 -12.90
#